data_AF-A0A6P0XA77-F1
#
_entry.id   AF-A0A6P0XA77-F1
#
_cell.length_a   1.000
_cell.length_b   1.000
_cell.length_c   1.000
_cell.angle_alpha   90.00
_cell.angle_beta   90.00
_cell.angle_gamma   90.00
#
_symmetry.space_group_name_H-M   'P 1'
#
loop_
_entity.id
_entity.type
_entity.pdbx_description
1 polymer ?
#
loop_
_entity_poly.entity_id
_entity_poly.type
_entity_poly.pdbx_seq_one_letter_code
_entity_poly.pdbx_strand_id
1 'polypeptide(L)'
;MTNPKSSNHRSKRGKVLPPEEKRNHSICLWVNERELKEIDTRREAAGGMLRGEYCRCSALDKLPPTVPDINKEAWRNLGKLGANFNQFQRAINTGVLSDCPPELLDEVSEIRELLVSIRVELMTAKSES
;
A
#
# COMPACT_ATOMS: atom_id res chain seq x y z
N MET A 1 -17.69 0.70 -49.75
CA MET A 1 -17.66 1.42 -48.47
C MET A 1 -16.35 1.07 -47.77
N THR A 2 -15.36 1.94 -47.86
CA THR A 2 -14.03 1.81 -47.28
C THR A 2 -14.03 2.36 -45.86
N ASN A 3 -13.71 1.54 -44.86
CA ASN A 3 -13.60 2.00 -43.47
C ASN A 3 -12.13 2.42 -43.20
N PRO A 4 -11.86 3.63 -42.68
CA PRO A 4 -10.50 4.14 -42.54
C PRO A 4 -9.81 3.63 -41.26
N LYS A 5 -8.48 3.69 -41.32
CA LYS A 5 -7.49 3.21 -40.32
C LYS A 5 -7.81 3.69 -38.90
N SER A 6 -7.90 2.77 -37.94
CA SER A 6 -7.87 3.08 -36.51
C SER A 6 -6.43 3.04 -35.98
N SER A 7 -6.12 4.07 -35.22
CA SER A 7 -4.82 4.53 -34.73
C SER A 7 -3.93 3.47 -34.05
N ASN A 8 -2.65 3.51 -34.40
CA ASN A 8 -1.54 2.87 -33.67
C ASN A 8 -1.55 3.24 -32.17
N HIS A 9 -1.99 2.32 -31.32
CA HIS A 9 -1.61 2.34 -29.90
C HIS A 9 -0.17 1.82 -29.79
N ARG A 10 0.78 2.75 -29.83
CA ARG A 10 2.18 2.47 -29.49
C ARG A 10 2.24 2.15 -27.99
N SER A 11 2.14 0.86 -27.66
CA SER A 11 2.39 0.36 -26.31
C SER A 11 3.73 0.91 -25.82
N LYS A 12 3.71 1.63 -24.70
CA LYS A 12 4.93 2.01 -23.96
C LYS A 12 5.59 0.70 -23.55
N ARG A 13 6.53 0.20 -24.34
CA ARG A 13 7.34 -0.97 -23.97
C ARG A 13 8.01 -0.62 -22.64
N GLY A 14 7.70 -1.41 -21.60
CA GLY A 14 8.37 -1.29 -20.31
C GLY A 14 9.88 -1.49 -20.44
N LYS A 15 10.61 -1.26 -19.34
CA LYS A 15 12.05 -1.52 -19.29
C LYS A 15 12.34 -2.95 -19.77
N VAL A 16 13.34 -3.09 -20.64
CA VAL A 16 13.79 -4.41 -21.11
C VAL A 16 14.41 -5.13 -19.92
N LEU A 17 13.79 -6.22 -19.48
CA LEU A 17 14.32 -7.06 -18.40
C LEU A 17 15.54 -7.84 -18.89
N PRO A 18 16.56 -8.03 -18.04
CA PRO A 18 17.71 -8.85 -18.38
C PRO A 18 17.30 -10.34 -18.55
N PRO A 19 18.06 -11.15 -19.30
CA PRO A 19 17.65 -12.51 -19.69
C PRO A 19 17.23 -13.42 -18.52
N GLU A 20 17.92 -13.30 -17.38
CA GLU A 20 17.69 -14.07 -16.15
C GLU A 20 16.37 -13.73 -15.44
N GLU A 21 15.84 -12.52 -15.64
CA GLU A 21 14.56 -12.09 -15.05
C GLU A 21 13.36 -12.37 -15.97
N LYS A 22 13.60 -12.81 -17.20
CA LYS A 22 12.55 -13.14 -18.15
C LYS A 22 11.85 -14.43 -17.77
N ARG A 23 10.53 -14.37 -17.72
CA ARG A 23 9.67 -15.51 -17.43
C ARG A 23 9.40 -16.28 -18.72
N ASN A 24 10.25 -17.26 -19.02
CA ASN A 24 10.19 -18.05 -20.25
C ASN A 24 9.43 -19.38 -20.09
N HIS A 25 9.07 -19.77 -18.88
CA HIS A 25 8.40 -21.04 -18.58
C HIS A 25 6.92 -20.82 -18.24
N SER A 26 6.06 -21.67 -18.78
CA SER A 26 4.63 -21.71 -18.47
C SER A 26 4.31 -22.91 -17.60
N ILE A 27 3.44 -22.72 -16.61
CA ILE A 27 2.91 -23.78 -15.75
C ILE A 27 1.40 -23.81 -15.97
N CYS A 28 0.88 -24.98 -16.33
CA CYS A 28 -0.56 -25.20 -16.51
C CYS A 28 -1.12 -25.95 -15.29
N LEU A 29 -2.22 -25.46 -14.75
CA LEU A 29 -2.90 -26.04 -13.59
C LEU A 29 -4.36 -26.31 -13.97
N TRP A 30 -4.82 -27.53 -13.69
CA TRP A 30 -6.23 -27.88 -13.77
C TRP A 30 -6.83 -27.73 -12.39
N VAL A 31 -7.93 -26.99 -12.28
CA VAL A 31 -8.63 -26.73 -11.03
C VAL A 31 -10.12 -27.03 -11.21
N ASN A 32 -10.76 -27.52 -10.16
CA ASN A 32 -12.22 -27.65 -10.14
C ASN A 32 -12.90 -26.29 -9.88
N GLU A 33 -14.23 -26.24 -10.00
CA GLU A 33 -14.98 -24.99 -9.86
C GLU A 33 -14.86 -24.37 -8.44
N ARG A 34 -14.78 -25.22 -7.41
CA ARG A 34 -14.62 -24.77 -6.02
C ARG A 34 -13.26 -24.12 -5.81
N GLU A 35 -12.20 -24.75 -6.30
CA GLU A 35 -10.83 -24.23 -6.24
C GLU A 35 -10.69 -22.94 -7.02
N LEU A 36 -11.32 -22.83 -8.20
CA LEU A 36 -11.29 -21.61 -8.99
C LEU A 36 -11.92 -20.42 -8.24
N LYS A 37 -13.08 -20.63 -7.59
CA LYS A 37 -13.74 -19.61 -6.78
C LYS A 37 -12.86 -19.16 -5.61
N GLU A 38 -12.26 -20.12 -4.90
CA GLU A 38 -11.35 -19.82 -3.78
C GLU A 38 -10.14 -19.00 -4.23
N ILE A 39 -9.53 -19.36 -5.36
CA ILE A 39 -8.39 -18.61 -5.94
C ILE A 39 -8.81 -17.18 -6.28
N ASP A 40 -9.98 -17.00 -6.89
CA ASP A 40 -10.47 -15.66 -7.25
C ASP A 40 -10.79 -14.81 -6.01
N THR A 41 -11.37 -15.39 -4.96
CA THR A 41 -11.62 -14.68 -3.68
C THR A 41 -10.32 -14.23 -3.01
N ARG A 42 -9.31 -15.12 -2.92
CA ARG A 42 -8.03 -14.76 -2.31
C ARG A 42 -7.26 -13.72 -3.14
N ARG A 43 -7.32 -13.83 -4.47
CA ARG A 43 -6.75 -12.86 -5.42
C ARG A 43 -7.33 -11.46 -5.24
N GLU A 44 -8.64 -11.37 -5.02
CA GLU A 44 -9.33 -10.10 -4.75
C GLU A 44 -8.88 -9.51 -3.41
N ALA A 45 -8.82 -10.32 -2.35
CA ALA A 45 -8.31 -9.89 -1.05
C ALA A 45 -6.85 -9.37 -1.11
N ALA A 46 -6.01 -9.98 -1.95
CA ALA A 46 -4.60 -9.61 -2.14
C ALA A 46 -4.37 -8.39 -3.06
N GLY A 47 -5.42 -7.67 -3.47
CA GLY A 47 -5.29 -6.44 -4.28
C GLY A 47 -5.65 -6.61 -5.77
N GLY A 48 -6.42 -7.63 -6.14
CA GLY A 48 -7.01 -7.74 -7.48
C GLY A 48 -6.03 -8.11 -8.59
N MET A 49 -5.03 -8.94 -8.28
CA MET A 49 -4.01 -9.40 -9.24
C MET A 49 -4.59 -10.22 -10.39
N LEU A 50 -3.82 -10.45 -11.46
CA LEU A 50 -4.17 -11.47 -12.46
C LEU A 50 -3.98 -12.88 -11.87
N ARG A 51 -4.76 -13.87 -12.31
CA ARG A 51 -4.69 -15.26 -11.78
C ARG A 51 -3.28 -15.85 -11.82
N GLY A 52 -2.59 -15.74 -12.96
CA GLY A 52 -1.23 -16.26 -13.10
C GLY A 52 -0.20 -15.52 -12.24
N GLU A 53 -0.39 -14.22 -12.04
CA GLU A 53 0.45 -13.43 -11.13
C GLU A 53 0.22 -13.85 -9.69
N TYR A 54 -1.05 -14.00 -9.28
CA TYR A 54 -1.42 -14.45 -7.95
C TYR A 54 -0.88 -15.85 -7.65
N CYS A 55 -1.09 -16.83 -8.54
CA CYS A 55 -0.56 -18.19 -8.35
C CYS A 55 0.97 -18.19 -8.23
N ARG A 56 1.66 -17.40 -9.07
CA ARG A 56 3.13 -17.29 -8.99
C ARG A 56 3.58 -16.64 -7.69
N CYS A 57 2.93 -15.55 -7.25
CA CYS A 57 3.28 -14.89 -6.00
C CYS A 57 2.96 -15.77 -4.78
N SER A 58 1.85 -16.51 -4.81
CA SER A 58 1.47 -17.45 -3.76
C SER A 58 2.40 -18.65 -3.67
N ALA A 59 2.91 -19.16 -4.80
CA ALA A 59 3.83 -20.30 -4.81
C ALA A 59 5.27 -19.92 -4.41
N LEU A 60 5.61 -18.63 -4.44
CA LEU A 60 6.95 -18.11 -4.12
C LEU A 60 6.97 -17.27 -2.83
N ASP A 61 5.89 -17.28 -2.04
CA ASP A 61 5.70 -16.48 -0.83
C ASP A 61 5.97 -14.97 -1.02
N LYS A 62 5.64 -14.44 -2.21
CA LYS A 62 5.81 -13.03 -2.60
C LYS A 62 4.49 -12.28 -2.68
N LEU A 63 3.45 -12.74 -1.99
CA LEU A 63 2.18 -12.01 -1.94
C LEU A 63 2.39 -10.69 -1.16
N PRO A 64 1.87 -9.55 -1.64
CA PRO A 64 1.90 -8.34 -0.85
C PRO A 64 1.10 -8.60 0.43
N PRO A 65 1.65 -8.25 1.60
CA PRO A 65 1.04 -8.62 2.85
C PRO A 65 -0.32 -7.91 2.97
N THR A 66 -1.39 -8.68 3.06
CA THR A 66 -2.75 -8.15 3.14
C THR A 66 -2.85 -7.29 4.39
N VAL A 67 -3.07 -5.97 4.25
CA VAL A 67 -3.25 -5.09 5.41
C VAL A 67 -4.61 -5.44 6.02
N PRO A 68 -4.70 -5.87 7.30
CA PRO A 68 -5.98 -6.08 7.96
C PRO A 68 -6.85 -4.82 7.90
N ASP A 69 -8.16 -4.97 7.71
CA ASP A 69 -9.05 -3.82 7.54
C ASP A 69 -9.09 -2.91 8.78
N ILE A 70 -8.96 -3.49 9.97
CA ILE A 70 -8.84 -2.73 11.24
C ILE A 70 -7.64 -1.78 11.22
N ASN A 71 -6.53 -2.20 10.61
CA ASN A 71 -5.34 -1.37 10.49
C ASN A 71 -5.62 -0.22 9.53
N LYS A 72 -6.33 -0.44 8.41
CA LYS A 72 -6.61 0.63 7.43
C LYS A 72 -7.38 1.81 8.05
N GLU A 73 -8.35 1.52 8.92
CA GLU A 73 -9.11 2.55 9.61
C GLU A 73 -8.29 3.24 10.69
N ALA A 74 -7.56 2.48 11.51
CA ALA A 74 -6.65 3.01 12.52
C ALA A 74 -5.58 3.94 11.89
N TRP A 75 -5.00 3.54 10.76
CA TRP A 75 -4.04 4.35 9.99
C TRP A 75 -4.66 5.66 9.48
N ARG A 76 -5.92 5.61 9.01
CA ARG A 76 -6.61 6.81 8.53
C ARG A 76 -6.88 7.79 9.66
N ASN A 77 -7.28 7.30 10.83
CA ASN A 77 -7.52 8.13 12.01
C ASN A 77 -6.22 8.70 12.57
N LEU A 78 -5.17 7.90 12.65
CA LEU A 78 -3.83 8.33 13.07
C LEU A 78 -3.26 9.40 12.12
N GLY A 79 -3.43 9.24 10.81
CA GLY A 79 -3.01 10.23 9.82
C GLY A 79 -3.73 11.57 9.97
N LYS A 80 -5.05 11.55 10.24
CA LYS A 80 -5.84 12.77 10.53
C LYS A 80 -5.34 13.46 11.79
N LEU A 81 -5.10 12.70 12.86
CA LEU A 81 -4.57 13.23 14.12
C LEU A 81 -3.21 13.90 13.91
N GLY A 82 -2.26 13.22 13.25
CA GLY A 82 -0.95 13.79 12.95
C GLY A 82 -1.01 15.03 12.05
N ALA A 83 -1.95 15.10 11.10
CA ALA A 83 -2.15 16.28 10.26
C ALA A 83 -2.66 17.48 11.06
N ASN A 84 -3.67 17.28 11.91
CA ASN A 84 -4.19 18.33 12.81
C ASN A 84 -3.09 18.83 13.74
N PHE A 85 -2.29 17.92 14.25
CA PHE A 85 -1.19 18.23 15.14
C PHE A 85 -0.11 19.10 14.48
N ASN A 86 0.30 18.74 13.27
CA ASN A 86 1.22 19.56 12.49
C ASN A 86 0.67 20.96 12.20
N GLN A 87 -0.66 21.09 12.04
CA GLN A 87 -1.31 22.40 11.88
C GLN A 87 -1.25 23.22 13.17
N PHE A 88 -1.53 22.61 14.33
CA PHE A 88 -1.40 23.29 15.62
C PHE A 88 0.03 23.76 15.86
N GLN A 89 1.02 22.90 15.64
CA GLN A 89 2.42 23.27 15.85
C GLN A 89 2.86 24.37 14.89
N ARG A 90 2.40 24.35 13.62
CA ARG A 90 2.62 25.47 12.69
C ARG A 90 1.97 26.76 13.17
N ALA A 91 0.71 26.71 13.61
CA ALA A 91 -0.02 27.89 14.07
C ALA A 91 0.62 28.53 15.32
N ILE A 92 1.14 27.71 16.24
CA ILE A 92 1.91 28.16 17.40
C ILE A 92 3.23 28.79 16.95
N ASN A 93 3.99 28.11 16.09
CA ASN A 93 5.28 28.62 15.61
C ASN A 93 5.16 29.93 14.80
N THR A 94 4.04 30.15 14.11
CA THR A 94 3.78 31.40 13.37
C THR A 94 3.25 32.54 14.23
N GLY A 95 3.06 32.33 15.54
CA GLY A 95 2.61 33.36 16.48
C GLY A 95 1.14 33.74 16.38
N VAL A 96 0.31 32.91 15.73
CA VAL A 96 -1.14 33.14 15.59
C VAL A 96 -1.88 32.80 16.91
N LEU A 97 -1.33 31.89 17.70
CA LEU A 97 -1.71 31.65 19.10
C LEU A 97 -0.64 32.26 20.01
N SER A 98 -0.82 33.52 20.39
CA SER A 98 0.13 34.30 21.19
C SER A 98 0.17 33.95 22.68
N ASP A 99 -0.81 33.19 23.19
CA ASP A 99 -0.96 32.81 24.61
C ASP A 99 -0.77 31.30 24.86
N CYS A 100 0.05 30.63 24.05
CA CYS A 100 0.37 29.22 24.29
C CYS A 100 1.52 29.11 25.31
N PRO A 101 1.33 28.45 26.47
CA PRO A 101 2.42 28.19 27.40
C PRO A 101 3.53 27.37 26.71
N PRO A 102 4.82 27.68 26.94
CA PRO A 102 5.93 26.94 26.34
C PRO A 102 5.90 25.45 26.68
N GLU A 103 5.41 25.09 27.88
CA GLU A 103 5.32 23.69 28.32
C GLU A 103 4.40 22.85 27.41
N LEU A 104 3.33 23.46 26.89
CA LEU A 104 2.38 22.77 26.00
C LEU A 104 3.00 22.49 24.63
N LEU A 105 3.96 23.30 24.17
CA LEU A 105 4.63 23.09 22.89
C LEU A 105 5.57 21.87 22.95
N ASP A 106 6.23 21.69 24.08
CA ASP A 106 7.11 20.55 24.35
C ASP A 106 6.30 19.25 24.47
N GLU A 107 5.20 19.26 25.24
CA GLU A 107 4.25 18.12 25.32
C GLU A 107 3.71 17.73 23.93
N VAL A 108 3.41 18.75 23.11
CA VAL A 108 2.97 18.53 21.74
C VAL A 108 4.10 17.84 20.95
N SER A 109 5.33 18.35 20.99
CA SER A 109 6.44 17.73 20.29
C SER A 109 6.68 16.26 20.69
N GLU A 110 6.59 15.93 21.97
CA GLU A 110 6.76 14.57 22.50
C GLU A 110 5.65 13.62 22.00
N ILE A 111 4.40 14.07 22.03
CA ILE A 111 3.27 13.28 21.51
C ILE A 111 3.46 12.98 20.03
N ARG A 112 3.98 13.93 19.23
CA ARG A 112 4.28 13.68 17.82
C ARG A 112 5.36 12.62 17.65
N GLU A 113 6.44 12.67 18.43
CA GLU A 113 7.51 11.68 18.35
C GLU A 113 7.01 10.27 18.73
N LEU A 114 6.18 10.17 19.77
CA LEU A 114 5.56 8.92 20.19
C LEU A 114 4.61 8.36 19.12
N LEU A 115 3.82 9.21 18.44
CA LEU A 115 2.97 8.77 17.33
C LEU A 115 3.80 8.31 16.12
N VAL A 116 4.96 8.91 15.88
CA VAL A 116 5.90 8.48 14.83
C VAL A 116 6.54 7.14 15.18
N SER A 117 6.94 6.93 16.43
CA SER A 117 7.56 5.66 16.86
C SER A 117 6.57 4.50 16.76
N ILE A 118 5.35 4.67 17.26
CA ILE A 118 4.26 3.68 17.14
C ILE A 118 4.01 3.35 15.67
N ARG A 119 4.05 4.35 14.79
CA ARG A 119 3.92 4.12 13.35
C ARG A 119 5.04 3.23 12.80
N VAL A 120 6.28 3.42 13.22
CA VAL A 120 7.40 2.59 12.75
C VAL A 120 7.27 1.17 13.26
N GLU A 121 6.98 1.00 14.55
CA GLU A 121 6.84 -0.31 15.18
C GLU A 121 5.70 -1.15 14.56
N LEU A 122 4.56 -0.52 14.30
CA LEU A 122 3.44 -1.18 13.61
C LEU A 122 3.74 -1.53 12.15
N MET A 123 4.67 -0.82 11.50
CA MET A 123 5.12 -1.13 10.14
C MET A 123 6.10 -2.31 10.12
N THR A 124 6.97 -2.43 11.13
CA THR A 124 7.96 -3.52 11.25
C THR A 124 7.36 -4.80 11.82
N ALA A 125 6.40 -4.72 12.75
CA ALA A 125 5.70 -5.89 13.29
C ALA A 125 4.92 -6.66 12.20
N LYS A 126 4.50 -5.97 11.13
CA LYS A 126 3.83 -6.60 9.97
C LYS A 126 4.79 -7.39 9.06
N SER A 127 6.10 -7.14 9.11
CA SER A 127 7.07 -7.88 8.28
C SER A 127 7.57 -9.19 8.91
N GLU A 128 7.32 -9.41 10.20
CA GLU A 128 7.82 -10.56 10.95
C GLU A 128 6.75 -11.64 11.23
N SER A 129 5.50 -11.42 10.80
CA SER A 129 4.37 -12.36 10.95
C SER A 129 3.90 -12.92 9.61
#